data_AF-A0A7G8X263-F1
#
_entry.id   AF-A0A7G8X263-F1
#
_cell.length_a   1.000
_cell.length_b   1.000
_cell.length_c   1.000
_cell.angle_alpha   90.00
_cell.angle_beta   90.00
_cell.angle_gamma   90.00
#
_symmetry.space_group_name_H-M   'P 1'
#
loop_
_entity.id
_entity.type
_entity.pdbx_description
1 polymer ?
#
loop_
_entity_poly.entity_id
_entity_poly.type
_entity_poly.pdbx_seq_one_letter_code
_entity_poly.pdbx_strand_id
1 'polypeptide(L)' 'MTNIKPNDSDDNVNRLKKTISNMEAAEAAMEFAEGKELAAIKEKNERRKESIEGLQTEISAEEESRINGYKKRM' A
#
# COMPACT_ATOMS: atom_id res chain seq x y z
N MET A 1 -15.51 4.85 -17.93
CA MET A 1 -14.65 3.64 -17.86
C MET A 1 -13.37 4.02 -17.13
N THR A 2 -13.24 3.70 -15.84
CA THR A 2 -12.01 3.95 -15.08
C THR A 2 -10.99 2.90 -15.47
N ASN A 3 -10.19 3.22 -16.49
CA ASN A 3 -9.05 2.41 -16.91
C ASN A 3 -7.92 2.61 -15.90
N ILE A 4 -8.01 1.96 -14.74
CA ILE A 4 -6.87 1.87 -13.83
C ILE A 4 -5.96 0.82 -14.44
N LYS A 5 -5.00 1.27 -15.27
CA LYS A 5 -3.92 0.39 -15.69
C LYS A 5 -3.13 0.02 -14.44
N PRO A 6 -2.83 -1.26 -14.19
CA PRO A 6 -2.18 -1.71 -12.96
C PRO A 6 -0.72 -1.24 -12.78
N ASN A 7 -0.20 -0.39 -13.68
CA ASN A 7 1.23 -0.13 -13.85
C ASN A 7 1.59 1.37 -13.94
N ASP A 8 0.72 2.27 -13.47
CA ASP A 8 1.15 3.65 -13.22
C ASP A 8 1.50 3.78 -11.74
N SER A 9 2.73 4.18 -11.44
CA SER A 9 3.21 4.36 -10.06
C SER A 9 2.30 5.24 -9.21
N ASP A 10 1.57 6.17 -9.84
CA ASP A 10 0.60 7.03 -9.17
C ASP A 10 -0.55 6.22 -8.56
N ASP A 11 -0.94 5.09 -9.18
CA ASP A 11 -1.92 4.17 -8.61
C ASP A 11 -1.33 3.43 -7.41
N ASN A 12 -0.09 2.94 -7.50
CA ASN A 12 0.59 2.26 -6.40
C ASN A 12 0.82 3.19 -5.19
N VAL A 13 1.22 4.44 -5.41
CA VAL A 13 1.35 5.46 -4.36
C VAL A 13 0.00 5.76 -3.71
N ASN A 14 -1.07 5.90 -4.51
CA ASN A 14 -2.42 6.13 -3.97
C ASN A 14 -2.95 4.93 -3.18
N ARG A 15 -2.69 3.70 -3.64
CA ARG A 15 -3.01 2.45 -2.93
C ARG A 15 -2.23 2.34 -1.63
N LEU A 16 -0.94 2.71 -1.62
CA LEU A 16 -0.09 2.72 -0.43
C LEU A 16 -0.65 3.69 0.62
N LYS A 17 -0.93 4.94 0.23
CA LYS A 17 -1.52 5.95 1.13
C LYS A 17 -2.86 5.50 1.71
N LYS A 18 -3.74 4.94 0.88
CA LYS A 18 -5.03 4.38 1.34
C LYS A 18 -4.84 3.22 2.32
N THR A 19 -3.87 2.35 2.06
CA THR A 19 -3.61 1.19 2.92
C THR A 19 -3.08 1.61 4.29
N ILE A 20 -2.17 2.59 4.33
CA ILE A 20 -1.66 3.20 5.57
C ILE A 20 -2.81 3.86 6.34
N SER A 21 -3.59 4.73 5.70
CA SER A 21 -4.72 5.40 6.36
C SER A 21 -5.76 4.41 6.91
N ASN A 22 -6.03 3.33 6.18
CA ASN A 22 -6.92 2.25 6.64
C ASN A 22 -6.35 1.47 7.84
N MET A 23 -5.02 1.37 7.95
CA MET A 23 -4.34 0.73 9.07
C MET A 23 -4.41 1.63 10.31
N GLU A 24 -4.07 2.91 10.17
CA GLU A 24 -4.14 3.93 11.24
C GLU A 24 -5.56 4.07 11.79
N ALA A 25 -6.57 4.17 10.92
CA ALA A 25 -7.97 4.24 11.33
C ALA A 25 -8.42 2.96 12.08
N ALA A 26 -7.91 1.80 11.67
CA ALA A 26 -8.19 0.55 12.34
C ALA A 26 -7.46 0.44 13.68
N GLU A 27 -6.24 1.00 13.80
CA GLU A 27 -5.51 1.09 15.07
C GLU A 27 -6.26 1.97 16.07
N ALA A 28 -6.77 3.12 15.65
CA ALA A 28 -7.64 3.95 16.51
C ALA A 28 -8.92 3.20 16.93
N ALA A 29 -9.51 2.41 16.03
CA ALA A 29 -10.67 1.58 16.37
C ALA A 29 -10.36 0.47 17.39
N MET A 30 -9.10 0.01 17.50
CA MET A 30 -8.71 -0.99 18.50
C MET A 30 -8.88 -0.50 19.93
N GLU A 31 -8.86 0.82 20.18
CA GLU A 31 -9.07 1.39 21.52
C GLU A 31 -10.46 1.06 22.09
N PHE A 32 -11.44 0.84 21.20
CA PHE A 32 -12.83 0.55 21.57
C PHE A 32 -13.24 -0.90 21.28
N ALA A 33 -12.36 -1.69 20.65
CA ALA A 33 -12.65 -3.06 20.24
C ALA A 33 -12.18 -4.07 21.28
N GLU A 34 -12.92 -5.17 21.40
CA GLU A 34 -12.59 -6.25 22.32
C GLU A 34 -12.84 -7.64 21.71
N GLY A 35 -12.33 -8.68 22.38
CA GLY A 35 -12.54 -10.07 22.00
C GLY A 35 -12.25 -10.37 20.53
N LYS A 36 -13.26 -10.87 19.82
CA LYS A 36 -13.15 -11.29 18.41
C LYS A 36 -12.93 -10.11 17.46
N GLU A 37 -13.49 -8.95 17.76
CA GLU A 37 -13.35 -7.76 16.92
C GLU A 37 -11.92 -7.25 16.96
N LEU A 38 -11.34 -7.14 18.16
CA LEU A 38 -9.93 -6.75 18.33
C LEU A 38 -8.98 -7.73 17.61
N ALA A 39 -9.25 -9.03 17.71
CA ALA A 39 -8.46 -10.05 17.00
C ALA A 39 -8.53 -9.89 15.48
N ALA A 40 -9.73 -9.66 14.93
CA ALA A 40 -9.93 -9.45 13.50
C ALA A 40 -9.26 -8.17 12.99
N ILE A 41 -9.30 -7.09 13.77
CA ILE A 41 -8.61 -5.84 13.44
C ILE A 41 -7.09 -6.07 13.37
N LYS A 42 -6.52 -6.74 14.37
CA LYS A 42 -5.09 -7.09 14.40
C LYS A 42 -4.68 -7.92 13.19
N GLU A 43 -5.41 -8.99 12.90
CA GLU A 43 -5.12 -9.87 11.76
C GLU A 43 -5.18 -9.10 10.42
N LYS A 44 -6.16 -8.20 10.27
CA LYS A 44 -6.27 -7.35 9.08
C LYS A 44 -5.13 -6.34 8.98
N ASN A 45 -4.67 -5.78 10.10
CA ASN A 45 -3.51 -4.88 10.13
C ASN A 45 -2.21 -5.60 9.78
N GLU A 46 -2.00 -6.84 10.23
CA GLU A 46 -0.84 -7.63 9.80
C GLU A 46 -0.81 -7.82 8.28
N ARG A 47 -1.93 -8.19 7.65
CA ARG A 47 -2.00 -8.26 6.17
C ARG A 47 -1.77 -6.92 5.48
N ARG A 48 -2.16 -5.80 6.11
CA ARG A 48 -1.89 -4.46 5.56
C ARG A 48 -0.39 -4.13 5.58
N LYS A 49 0.35 -4.58 6.59
CA LYS A 49 1.83 -4.42 6.64
C LYS A 49 2.48 -5.12 5.46
N GLU A 50 2.11 -6.38 5.20
CA GLU A 50 2.60 -7.14 4.03
C GLU A 50 2.27 -6.41 2.72
N SER A 51 1.05 -5.87 2.60
CA SER A 51 0.66 -5.09 1.41
C SER A 51 1.43 -3.78 1.29
N ILE A 52 1.79 -3.12 2.38
CA ILE A 52 2.59 -1.89 2.40
C ILE A 52 4.00 -2.18 1.88
N GLU A 53 4.63 -3.24 2.39
CA GLU A 53 5.98 -3.65 1.96
C GLU A 53 6.01 -4.01 0.46
N GLY A 54 5.00 -4.74 -0.02
CA GLY A 54 4.84 -5.05 -1.43
C GLY A 54 4.71 -3.79 -2.30
N LEU A 55 3.83 -2.87 -1.93
CA LEU A 55 3.62 -1.63 -2.66
C LEU A 55 4.86 -0.72 -2.64
N GLN A 56 5.59 -0.64 -1.53
CA GLN A 56 6.85 0.10 -1.44
C GLN A 56 7.90 -0.48 -2.41
N THR A 57 8.02 -1.81 -2.45
CA THR A 57 8.93 -2.51 -3.36
C THR A 57 8.58 -2.25 -4.83
N GLU A 58 7.29 -2.32 -5.18
CA GLU A 58 6.80 -2.04 -6.53
C GLU A 58 7.10 -0.60 -6.96
N ILE A 59 6.83 0.39 -6.09
CA ILE A 59 7.10 1.81 -6.36
C ILE A 59 8.60 2.04 -6.61
N SER A 60 9.47 1.49 -5.76
CA SER A 60 10.92 1.62 -5.92
C SER A 60 11.43 0.97 -7.22
N ALA A 61 10.96 -0.23 -7.55
CA ALA A 61 11.37 -0.92 -8.79
C ALA A 61 10.93 -0.17 -10.06
N GLU A 62 9.76 0.48 -10.03
CA GLU A 62 9.28 1.33 -11.13
C GLU A 62 10.10 2.62 -11.26
N GLU A 63 10.46 3.27 -10.15
CA GLU A 63 11.34 4.44 -10.15
C GLU A 63 12.72 4.14 -10.75
N GLU A 64 13.34 3.03 -10.34
CA GLU A 64 14.61 2.58 -10.91
C GLU A 64 14.50 2.28 -12.41
N SER A 65 13.41 1.62 -12.83
CA SER A 65 13.14 1.31 -14.24
C SER A 65 12.99 2.58 -15.08
N ARG A 66 12.36 3.63 -14.54
CA ARG A 66 12.25 4.94 -15.22
C ARG A 66 13.61 5.60 -15.39
N ILE A 67 14.44 5.63 -14.35
CA ILE A 67 15.78 6.22 -14.40
C ILE A 67 16.67 5.49 -15.42
N ASN A 68 16.64 4.16 -15.42
CA ASN A 68 17.43 3.36 -16.35
C ASN A 68 16.95 3.50 -17.79
N GLY A 69 15.63 3.58 -18.00
CA GLY A 69 15.03 3.86 -19.31
C GLY A 69 15.40 5.23 -19.87
N TYR A 70 15.51 6.26 -19.00
CA TYR A 70 15.99 7.59 -19.39
C TYR A 70 17.47 7.58 -19.79
N LYS A 71 18.34 6.92 -19.00
CA LYS A 71 19.77 6.77 -19.30
C LYS A 71 20.05 6.01 -20.60
N LYS A 72 19.24 5.00 -20.95
CA LYS A 72 19.42 4.22 -22.19
C LYS A 72 19.01 4.97 -23.46
N ARG A 73 18.21 6.04 -23.33
CA ARG A 73 17.73 6.86 -24.45
C ARG A 73 18.58 8.10 -24.72
N MET A 74 19.57 8.39 -23.89
CA MET A 74 20.62 9.40 -24.12
C MET A 74 21.88 8.72 -24.65
#